data_AF-A0A524PGV5-F1
#
_entry.id   AF-A0A524PGV5-F1
#
_cell.length_a   1.000
_cell.length_b   1.000
_cell.length_c   1.000
_cell.angle_alpha   90.00
_cell.angle_beta   90.00
_cell.angle_gamma   90.00
#
_symmetry.space_group_name_H-M   'P 1'
#
loop_
_entity.id
_entity.type
_entity.pdbx_description
1 polymer ?
#
loop_
_entity_poly.entity_id
_entity_poly.type
_entity_poly.pdbx_seq_one_letter_code
_entity_poly.pdbx_strand_id
1 'polypeptide(L)'
;MTNYSRSQSLVWGGLLIVFGLMSLANSYLNFSIWVWIGVLAASGVGVLAVYLGDRKERWTLIPAYVLFAITGLLLFIELNLVRDSLIATFTLVVIALPFLFVYFQDRAHWWALIPAYVLLSIAVMLTLVEYNLLRDAFVATFVLSTIALPFIFVYLRDRQNWWALIPAYAMIVIGLMVGLVDTGILADRIVPAYVMIVIAIPFFYVYLRNPKDWWPLIPGGVMGLIGLGFLLSERSTRLVAPILVIAAGIIIIARQFIRSSSGGE
;
A
#
# COMPACT_ATOMS: atom_id res chain seq x y z
N MET A 1 -1.27 26.63 -11.56
CA MET A 1 -2.10 26.73 -12.78
C MET A 1 -1.18 26.47 -13.96
N THR A 2 -1.17 25.25 -14.49
CA THR A 2 -0.41 24.91 -15.70
C THR A 2 -1.14 25.53 -16.90
N ASN A 3 -0.47 26.38 -17.66
CA ASN A 3 -1.03 26.96 -18.89
C ASN A 3 -1.14 25.84 -19.92
N TYR A 4 -2.29 25.18 -19.97
CA TYR A 4 -2.61 24.22 -21.02
C TYR A 4 -2.58 24.94 -22.37
N SER A 5 -1.90 24.35 -23.36
CA SER A 5 -1.97 24.89 -24.72
C SER A 5 -3.40 24.79 -25.25
N ARG A 6 -3.80 25.70 -26.17
CA ARG A 6 -5.17 25.71 -26.75
C ARG A 6 -5.55 24.37 -27.39
N SER A 7 -4.56 23.61 -27.88
CA SER A 7 -4.73 22.26 -28.41
C SER A 7 -5.07 21.25 -27.32
N GLN A 8 -4.39 21.30 -26.17
CA GLN A 8 -4.64 20.38 -25.06
C GLN A 8 -6.01 20.59 -24.42
N SER A 9 -6.46 21.82 -24.23
CA SER A 9 -7.77 22.07 -23.62
C SER A 9 -8.91 21.55 -24.51
N LEU A 10 -8.76 21.64 -25.84
CA LEU A 10 -9.68 21.04 -26.80
C LEU A 10 -9.66 19.51 -26.74
N VAL A 11 -8.48 18.89 -26.62
CA VAL A 11 -8.35 17.43 -26.55
C VAL A 11 -8.94 16.90 -25.25
N TRP A 12 -8.60 17.47 -24.10
CA TRP A 12 -9.13 17.06 -22.81
C TRP A 12 -10.64 17.31 -22.69
N GLY A 13 -11.11 18.48 -23.13
CA GLY A 13 -12.53 18.80 -23.17
C GLY A 13 -13.29 17.87 -24.10
N GLY A 14 -12.76 17.62 -25.30
CA GLY A 14 -13.34 16.68 -26.26
C GLY A 14 -13.42 15.26 -25.73
N LEU A 15 -12.33 14.76 -25.13
CA LEU A 15 -12.29 13.43 -24.50
C LEU A 15 -13.36 13.29 -23.41
N LEU A 16 -13.47 14.27 -22.50
CA LEU A 16 -14.46 14.24 -21.44
C LEU A 16 -15.90 14.27 -21.96
N ILE A 17 -16.17 15.08 -23.00
CA ILE A 17 -17.51 15.14 -23.62
C ILE A 17 -17.84 13.81 -24.30
N VAL A 18 -16.92 13.26 -25.10
CA VAL A 18 -17.12 11.98 -25.79
C VAL A 18 -17.33 10.86 -24.79
N PHE A 19 -16.50 10.78 -23.75
CA PHE A 19 -16.61 9.73 -22.73
C PHE A 19 -17.90 9.87 -21.91
N GLY A 20 -18.30 11.10 -21.57
CA GLY A 20 -19.56 11.38 -20.86
C GLY A 20 -20.80 11.02 -21.68
N LEU A 21 -20.84 11.43 -22.95
CA LEU A 21 -21.93 11.09 -23.87
C LEU A 21 -21.99 9.58 -24.14
N MET A 22 -20.83 8.93 -24.33
CA MET A 22 -20.76 7.48 -24.53
C MET A 22 -21.21 6.72 -23.29
N SER A 23 -20.81 7.15 -22.09
CA SER A 23 -21.25 6.53 -20.82
C SER A 23 -22.76 6.67 -20.63
N LEU A 24 -23.31 7.86 -20.91
CA LEU A 24 -24.75 8.08 -20.87
C LEU A 24 -25.47 7.20 -21.88
N ALA A 25 -25.00 7.13 -23.13
CA ALA A 25 -25.58 6.30 -24.17
C ALA A 25 -25.49 4.80 -23.83
N ASN A 26 -24.36 4.35 -23.26
CA ASN A 26 -24.17 2.98 -22.79
C ASN A 26 -25.18 2.59 -21.72
N SER A 27 -25.58 3.52 -20.84
CA SER A 27 -26.61 3.27 -19.83
C SER A 27 -27.96 2.87 -20.41
N TYR A 28 -28.26 3.24 -21.66
CA TYR A 28 -29.51 2.91 -22.33
C TYR A 28 -29.34 1.83 -23.40
N LEU A 29 -28.21 1.87 -24.12
CA LEU A 29 -27.96 1.06 -25.31
C LEU A 29 -27.16 -0.21 -25.02
N ASN A 30 -26.54 -0.34 -23.84
CA ASN A 30 -25.67 -1.47 -23.45
C ASN A 30 -24.65 -1.82 -24.54
N PHE A 31 -23.71 -0.90 -24.80
CA PHE A 31 -22.71 -1.11 -25.84
C PHE A 31 -21.83 -2.32 -25.55
N SER A 32 -21.46 -3.02 -26.62
CA SER A 32 -20.46 -4.08 -26.58
C SER A 32 -19.09 -3.52 -26.17
N ILE A 33 -18.27 -4.35 -25.53
CA ILE A 33 -16.90 -4.00 -25.12
C ILE A 33 -16.01 -3.54 -26.29
N TRP A 34 -16.28 -4.02 -27.51
CA TRP A 34 -15.60 -3.58 -28.73
C TRP A 34 -15.72 -2.08 -28.99
N VAL A 35 -16.86 -1.49 -28.62
CA VAL A 35 -17.06 -0.03 -28.71
C VAL A 35 -16.13 0.69 -27.75
N TRP A 36 -16.02 0.22 -26.50
CA TRP A 36 -15.12 0.79 -25.50
C TRP A 36 -13.65 0.65 -25.90
N ILE A 37 -13.25 -0.51 -26.42
CA ILE A 37 -11.91 -0.74 -27.00
C ILE A 37 -11.64 0.29 -28.11
N GLY A 38 -12.59 0.47 -29.03
CA GLY A 38 -12.44 1.44 -30.13
C GLY A 38 -12.29 2.88 -29.64
N VAL A 39 -13.10 3.31 -28.68
CA VAL A 39 -13.03 4.67 -28.09
C VAL A 39 -11.71 4.89 -27.37
N LEU A 40 -11.28 3.93 -26.54
CA LEU A 40 -10.04 4.05 -25.78
C LEU A 40 -8.82 4.05 -26.71
N ALA A 41 -8.81 3.20 -27.75
CA ALA A 41 -7.77 3.18 -28.77
C ALA A 41 -7.71 4.51 -29.53
N ALA A 42 -8.85 5.01 -30.01
CA ALA A 42 -8.93 6.28 -30.73
C ALA A 42 -8.50 7.47 -29.85
N SER A 43 -8.87 7.44 -28.56
CA SER A 43 -8.44 8.42 -27.57
C SER A 43 -6.93 8.38 -27.35
N GLY A 44 -6.35 7.18 -27.21
CA GLY A 44 -4.91 6.98 -27.07
C GLY A 44 -4.14 7.51 -28.29
N VAL A 45 -4.62 7.22 -29.49
CA VAL A 45 -4.07 7.76 -30.75
C VAL A 45 -4.20 9.28 -30.81
N GLY A 46 -5.34 9.84 -30.42
CA GLY A 46 -5.57 11.29 -30.39
C GLY A 46 -4.58 12.00 -29.47
N VAL A 47 -4.39 11.50 -28.24
CA VAL A 47 -3.41 12.05 -27.29
C VAL A 47 -1.98 11.89 -27.82
N LEU A 48 -1.66 10.73 -28.41
CA LEU A 48 -0.36 10.49 -29.02
C LEU A 48 -0.08 11.44 -30.20
N ALA A 49 -1.09 11.73 -31.03
CA ALA A 49 -0.97 12.67 -32.14
C ALA A 49 -0.67 14.10 -31.65
N VAL A 50 -1.29 14.51 -30.55
CA VAL A 50 -1.01 15.81 -29.89
C VAL A 50 0.43 15.85 -29.40
N TYR A 51 0.91 14.79 -28.75
CA TYR A 51 2.31 14.67 -28.33
C TYR A 51 3.30 14.74 -29.51
N LEU A 52 2.97 14.09 -30.63
CA LEU A 52 3.81 14.12 -31.84
C LEU A 52 3.89 15.52 -32.46
N GLY A 53 2.82 16.32 -32.32
CA GLY A 53 2.78 17.72 -32.75
C GLY A 53 3.57 18.68 -31.87
N ASP A 54 3.59 18.47 -30.55
CA ASP A 54 4.40 19.24 -29.61
C ASP A 54 5.16 18.35 -28.62
N ARG A 55 6.37 17.93 -29.05
CA ARG A 55 7.24 17.04 -28.27
C ARG A 55 7.79 17.66 -26.99
N LYS A 56 7.58 18.96 -26.74
CA LYS A 56 8.03 19.61 -25.50
C LYS A 56 7.23 19.14 -24.29
N GLU A 57 5.97 18.75 -24.46
CA GLU A 57 5.08 18.37 -23.36
C GLU A 57 5.07 16.85 -23.12
N ARG A 58 6.21 16.33 -22.65
CA ARG A 58 6.40 14.90 -22.35
C ARG A 58 5.36 14.29 -21.39
N TRP A 59 4.69 15.11 -20.58
CA TRP A 59 3.64 14.64 -19.66
C TRP A 59 2.43 14.03 -20.38
N THR A 60 2.13 14.47 -21.61
CA THR A 60 1.02 13.94 -22.43
C THR A 60 1.21 12.47 -22.85
N LEU A 61 2.43 11.94 -22.76
CA LEU A 61 2.68 10.52 -22.99
C LEU A 61 2.05 9.64 -21.93
N ILE A 62 1.97 10.09 -20.67
CA ILE A 62 1.47 9.27 -19.57
C ILE A 62 0.00 8.86 -19.83
N PRO A 63 -0.94 9.79 -20.10
CA PRO A 63 -2.30 9.42 -20.46
C PRO A 63 -2.40 8.55 -21.71
N ALA A 64 -1.61 8.81 -22.75
CA ALA A 64 -1.60 7.98 -23.96
C ALA A 64 -1.25 6.53 -23.63
N TYR A 65 -0.19 6.31 -22.84
CA TYR A 65 0.21 4.98 -22.40
C TYR A 65 -0.86 4.30 -21.53
N VAL A 66 -1.47 5.03 -20.60
CA VAL A 66 -2.56 4.48 -19.78
C VAL A 66 -3.74 4.03 -20.65
N LEU A 67 -4.14 4.85 -21.64
CA LEU A 67 -5.21 4.51 -22.57
C LEU A 67 -4.85 3.27 -23.41
N PHE A 68 -3.63 3.19 -23.94
CA PHE A 68 -3.18 2.02 -24.70
C PHE A 68 -3.04 0.76 -23.82
N ALA A 69 -2.58 0.91 -22.58
CA ALA A 69 -2.49 -0.19 -21.62
C ALA A 69 -3.88 -0.77 -21.34
N ILE A 70 -4.86 0.08 -21.01
CA ILE A 70 -6.25 -0.35 -20.78
C ILE A 70 -6.87 -0.95 -22.05
N THR A 71 -6.63 -0.35 -23.22
CA THR A 71 -7.10 -0.89 -24.50
C THR A 71 -6.55 -2.30 -24.75
N GLY A 72 -5.24 -2.49 -24.56
CA GLY A 72 -4.59 -3.79 -24.69
C GLY A 72 -5.15 -4.81 -23.70
N LEU A 73 -5.39 -4.40 -22.46
CA LEU A 73 -6.02 -5.24 -21.44
C LEU A 73 -7.40 -5.73 -21.87
N LEU A 74 -8.27 -4.83 -22.32
CA LEU A 74 -9.62 -5.19 -22.76
C LEU A 74 -9.59 -6.09 -23.99
N LEU A 75 -8.69 -5.85 -24.94
CA LEU A 75 -8.49 -6.70 -26.11
C LEU A 75 -8.07 -8.12 -25.73
N PHE A 76 -7.11 -8.26 -24.81
CA PHE A 76 -6.62 -9.57 -24.38
C PHE A 76 -7.70 -10.39 -23.67
N ILE A 77 -8.54 -9.74 -22.87
CA ILE A 77 -9.68 -10.36 -22.19
C ILE A 77 -10.74 -10.78 -23.22
N GLU A 78 -11.14 -9.88 -24.12
CA GLU A 78 -12.22 -10.15 -25.09
C GLU A 78 -11.84 -11.21 -26.13
N LEU A 79 -10.56 -11.24 -26.54
CA LEU A 79 -10.04 -12.27 -27.45
C LEU A 79 -9.79 -13.62 -26.76
N ASN A 80 -10.09 -13.73 -25.47
CA ASN A 80 -9.85 -14.92 -24.65
C ASN A 80 -8.40 -15.45 -24.75
N LEU A 81 -7.43 -14.52 -24.83
CA LEU A 81 -6.00 -14.84 -24.96
C LEU A 81 -5.36 -15.16 -23.60
N VAL A 82 -6.02 -14.79 -22.51
CA VAL A 82 -5.55 -14.98 -21.14
C VAL A 82 -6.51 -15.96 -20.46
N ARG A 83 -5.96 -16.95 -19.74
CA ARG A 83 -6.77 -17.84 -18.90
C ARG A 83 -7.51 -17.04 -17.84
N ASP A 84 -8.74 -17.41 -17.53
CA ASP A 84 -9.59 -16.73 -16.54
C ASP A 84 -8.87 -16.50 -15.20
N SER A 85 -8.12 -17.49 -14.73
CA SER A 85 -7.35 -17.41 -13.48
C SER A 85 -6.19 -16.40 -13.51
N LEU A 86 -5.66 -16.09 -14.69
CA LEU A 86 -4.54 -15.16 -14.88
C LEU A 86 -4.99 -13.75 -15.25
N ILE A 87 -6.29 -13.49 -15.40
CA ILE A 87 -6.81 -12.16 -15.73
C ILE A 87 -6.35 -11.12 -14.70
N ALA A 88 -6.41 -11.44 -13.41
CA ALA A 88 -5.96 -10.55 -12.35
C ALA A 88 -4.45 -10.26 -12.42
N THR A 89 -3.63 -11.29 -12.62
CA THR A 89 -2.18 -11.16 -12.82
C THR A 89 -1.88 -10.24 -14.00
N PHE A 90 -2.48 -10.52 -15.15
CA PHE A 90 -2.27 -9.75 -16.37
C PHE A 90 -2.69 -8.30 -16.18
N THR A 91 -3.82 -8.08 -15.51
CA THR A 91 -4.33 -6.75 -15.18
C THR A 91 -3.32 -5.94 -14.38
N LEU A 92 -2.76 -6.52 -13.32
CA LEU A 92 -1.75 -5.85 -12.49
C LEU A 92 -0.47 -5.53 -13.28
N VAL A 93 -0.01 -6.44 -14.13
CA VAL A 93 1.18 -6.21 -15.00
C VAL A 93 0.93 -5.04 -15.94
N VAL A 94 -0.22 -5.00 -16.60
CA VAL A 94 -0.56 -3.92 -17.54
C VAL A 94 -0.70 -2.57 -16.83
N ILE A 95 -1.30 -2.54 -15.64
CA ILE A 95 -1.39 -1.32 -14.81
C ILE A 95 0.01 -0.87 -14.31
N ALA A 96 0.97 -1.78 -14.15
CA ALA A 96 2.34 -1.44 -13.77
C ALA A 96 3.13 -0.76 -14.90
N LEU A 97 2.79 -1.01 -16.17
CA LEU A 97 3.54 -0.52 -17.33
C LEU A 97 3.66 1.02 -17.40
N PRO A 98 2.59 1.82 -17.19
CA PRO A 98 2.70 3.27 -17.16
C PRO A 98 3.72 3.78 -16.13
N PHE A 99 3.78 3.16 -14.95
CA PHE A 99 4.72 3.56 -13.90
C PHE A 99 6.18 3.22 -14.26
N LEU A 100 6.41 2.03 -14.82
CA LEU A 100 7.73 1.66 -15.35
C LEU A 100 8.16 2.61 -16.46
N PHE A 101 7.23 2.96 -17.37
CA PHE A 101 7.49 3.89 -18.45
C PHE A 101 7.91 5.28 -17.93
N VAL A 102 7.16 5.84 -16.96
CA VAL A 102 7.50 7.12 -16.30
C VAL A 102 8.93 7.08 -15.76
N TYR A 103 9.30 6.00 -15.08
CA TYR A 103 10.64 5.84 -14.54
C TYR A 103 11.74 5.72 -15.61
N PHE A 104 11.49 4.95 -16.69
CA PHE A 104 12.46 4.79 -17.77
C PHE A 104 12.62 6.05 -18.62
N GLN A 105 11.56 6.85 -18.75
CA GLN A 105 11.59 8.12 -19.47
C GLN A 105 12.44 9.16 -18.77
N ASP A 106 12.31 9.26 -17.45
CA ASP A 106 13.16 10.12 -16.64
C ASP A 106 13.39 9.48 -15.27
N ARG A 107 14.64 9.06 -15.07
CA ARG A 107 15.09 8.39 -13.85
C ARG A 107 14.95 9.29 -12.62
N ALA A 108 14.75 10.61 -12.76
CA ALA A 108 14.41 11.50 -11.65
C ALA A 108 13.07 11.14 -10.99
N HIS A 109 12.14 10.53 -11.74
CA HIS A 109 10.83 10.07 -11.24
C HIS A 109 10.94 8.68 -10.61
N TRP A 110 11.90 8.50 -9.70
CA TRP A 110 12.13 7.22 -9.00
C TRP A 110 10.92 6.74 -8.19
N TRP A 111 10.05 7.66 -7.76
CA TRP A 111 8.83 7.35 -7.01
C TRP A 111 7.91 6.39 -7.79
N ALA A 112 7.92 6.43 -9.13
CA ALA A 112 7.08 5.59 -9.96
C ALA A 112 7.46 4.10 -9.87
N LEU A 113 8.69 3.78 -9.46
CA LEU A 113 9.06 2.39 -9.22
C LEU A 113 8.29 1.77 -8.04
N ILE A 114 7.89 2.55 -7.05
CA ILE A 114 7.22 2.00 -5.87
C ILE A 114 5.88 1.36 -6.28
N PRO A 115 4.94 2.09 -6.93
CA PRO A 115 3.71 1.47 -7.43
C PRO A 115 3.95 0.33 -8.41
N ALA A 116 4.90 0.49 -9.34
CA ALA A 116 5.22 -0.56 -10.32
C ALA A 116 5.64 -1.87 -9.63
N TYR A 117 6.57 -1.81 -8.69
CA TYR A 117 7.06 -2.99 -7.96
C TYR A 117 5.97 -3.61 -7.11
N VAL A 118 5.12 -2.82 -6.44
CA VAL A 118 4.02 -3.36 -5.64
C VAL A 118 3.06 -4.15 -6.53
N LEU A 119 2.63 -3.56 -7.66
CA LEU A 119 1.73 -4.23 -8.62
C LEU A 119 2.36 -5.51 -9.18
N LEU A 120 3.63 -5.46 -9.58
CA LEU A 120 4.35 -6.63 -10.07
C LEU A 120 4.54 -7.71 -8.99
N SER A 121 4.79 -7.32 -7.74
CA SER A 121 4.93 -8.27 -6.63
C SER A 121 3.64 -9.03 -6.38
N ILE A 122 2.50 -8.34 -6.43
CA ILE A 122 1.17 -8.98 -6.30
C ILE A 122 0.88 -9.86 -7.53
N ALA A 123 1.23 -9.43 -8.74
CA ALA A 123 1.07 -10.24 -9.94
C ALA A 123 1.89 -11.55 -9.87
N VAL A 124 3.15 -11.46 -9.40
CA VAL A 124 3.99 -12.64 -9.16
C VAL A 124 3.37 -13.53 -8.09
N MET A 125 2.90 -12.96 -6.98
CA MET A 125 2.22 -13.72 -5.92
C MET A 125 1.02 -14.50 -6.47
N LEU A 126 0.11 -13.84 -7.20
CA LEU A 126 -1.06 -14.50 -7.80
C LEU A 126 -0.64 -15.66 -8.72
N THR A 127 0.41 -15.45 -9.51
CA THR A 127 0.95 -16.49 -10.39
C THR A 127 1.49 -17.68 -9.60
N LEU A 128 2.24 -17.43 -8.52
CA LEU A 128 2.79 -18.50 -7.69
C LEU A 128 1.69 -19.30 -6.97
N VAL A 129 0.62 -18.64 -6.54
CA VAL A 129 -0.55 -19.29 -5.94
C VAL A 129 -1.28 -20.15 -6.98
N GLU A 130 -1.53 -19.60 -8.17
CA GLU A 130 -2.20 -20.32 -9.27
C GLU A 130 -1.47 -21.61 -9.66
N TYR A 131 -0.13 -21.58 -9.72
CA TYR A 131 0.67 -22.77 -10.03
C TYR A 131 1.00 -23.64 -8.81
N ASN A 132 0.37 -23.39 -7.65
CA ASN A 132 0.60 -24.09 -6.38
C ASN A 132 2.10 -24.14 -5.98
N LEU A 133 2.85 -23.10 -6.33
CA LEU A 133 4.26 -22.92 -5.99
C LEU A 133 4.44 -22.18 -4.66
N LEU A 134 3.41 -21.44 -4.22
CA LEU A 134 3.39 -20.72 -2.95
C LEU A 134 2.25 -21.25 -2.10
N ARG A 135 2.58 -21.81 -0.92
CA ARG A 135 1.58 -22.28 0.03
C ARG A 135 0.86 -21.09 0.68
N ASP A 136 -0.42 -21.26 1.00
CA ASP A 136 -1.27 -20.22 1.61
C ASP A 136 -0.61 -19.55 2.83
N ALA A 137 0.02 -20.34 3.71
CA ALA A 137 0.73 -19.89 4.90
C ALA A 137 1.90 -18.92 4.65
N PHE A 138 2.40 -18.82 3.41
CA PHE A 138 3.51 -17.93 3.05
C PHE A 138 3.08 -16.79 2.13
N VAL A 139 1.79 -16.70 1.76
CA VAL A 139 1.29 -15.67 0.84
C VAL A 139 1.53 -14.27 1.42
N ALA A 140 1.10 -14.02 2.66
CA ALA A 140 1.28 -12.73 3.30
C ALA A 140 2.77 -12.38 3.51
N THR A 141 3.59 -13.36 3.94
CA THR A 141 5.04 -13.19 4.09
C THR A 141 5.71 -12.82 2.78
N PHE A 142 5.34 -13.50 1.70
CA PHE A 142 5.86 -13.24 0.35
C PHE A 142 5.52 -11.82 -0.10
N VAL A 143 4.25 -11.43 -0.02
CA VAL A 143 3.79 -10.10 -0.45
C VAL A 143 4.49 -8.99 0.32
N LEU A 144 4.49 -9.06 1.65
CA LEU A 144 5.09 -8.02 2.48
C LEU A 144 6.60 -7.94 2.23
N SER A 145 7.28 -9.08 2.12
CA SER A 145 8.73 -9.11 1.87
C SER A 145 9.10 -8.60 0.47
N THR A 146 8.29 -8.87 -0.55
CA THR A 146 8.52 -8.35 -1.91
C THR A 146 8.17 -6.87 -2.04
N ILE A 147 7.13 -6.38 -1.33
CA ILE A 147 6.81 -4.94 -1.23
C ILE A 147 7.93 -4.15 -0.52
N ALA A 148 8.76 -4.78 0.31
CA ALA A 148 9.92 -4.11 0.90
C ALA A 148 11.00 -3.77 -0.14
N LEU A 149 11.12 -4.55 -1.22
CA LEU A 149 12.16 -4.39 -2.25
C LEU A 149 12.22 -2.99 -2.90
N PRO A 150 11.10 -2.36 -3.33
CA PRO A 150 11.16 -1.00 -3.88
C PRO A 150 11.74 0.02 -2.90
N PHE A 151 11.44 -0.11 -1.61
CA PHE A 151 12.00 0.79 -0.59
C PHE A 151 13.51 0.57 -0.39
N ILE A 152 13.94 -0.69 -0.40
CA ILE A 152 15.38 -1.03 -0.39
C ILE A 152 16.06 -0.45 -1.63
N PHE A 153 15.45 -0.59 -2.80
CA PHE A 153 15.98 -0.03 -4.04
C PHE A 153 16.13 1.50 -3.97
N VAL A 154 15.13 2.21 -3.41
CA VAL A 154 15.19 3.66 -3.20
C VAL A 154 16.40 4.05 -2.34
N TYR A 155 16.64 3.32 -1.25
CA TYR A 155 17.80 3.55 -0.39
C TYR A 155 19.15 3.23 -1.07
N LEU A 156 19.22 2.12 -1.81
CA LEU A 156 20.45 1.72 -2.52
C LEU A 156 20.81 2.70 -3.63
N ARG A 157 19.81 3.29 -4.27
CA ARG A 157 19.98 4.30 -5.32
C ARG A 157 20.57 5.60 -4.76
N ASP A 158 20.02 6.09 -3.66
CA ASP A 158 20.48 7.31 -3.01
C ASP A 158 20.38 7.17 -1.49
N ARG A 159 21.56 7.12 -0.86
CA ARG A 159 21.72 6.94 0.59
C ARG A 159 21.16 8.12 1.38
N GLN A 160 20.88 9.26 0.75
CA GLN A 160 20.15 10.36 1.38
C GLN A 160 18.70 9.96 1.69
N ASN A 161 18.12 9.03 0.92
CA ASN A 161 16.78 8.48 1.15
C ASN A 161 16.76 7.35 2.20
N TRP A 162 17.49 7.53 3.30
CA TRP A 162 17.53 6.55 4.40
C TRP A 162 16.16 6.31 5.04
N TRP A 163 15.24 7.26 4.93
CA TRP A 163 13.86 7.12 5.38
C TRP A 163 13.17 5.87 4.79
N ALA A 164 13.55 5.44 3.58
CA ALA A 164 12.97 4.29 2.91
C ALA A 164 13.29 2.96 3.62
N LEU A 165 14.36 2.90 4.42
CA LEU A 165 14.65 1.73 5.24
C LEU A 165 13.59 1.47 6.32
N ILE A 166 12.87 2.51 6.76
CA ILE A 166 11.84 2.36 7.80
C ILE A 166 10.65 1.55 7.26
N PRO A 167 10.00 1.93 6.13
CA PRO A 167 8.99 1.08 5.50
C PRO A 167 9.52 -0.30 5.12
N ALA A 168 10.73 -0.39 4.55
CA ALA A 168 11.32 -1.68 4.17
C ALA A 168 11.42 -2.63 5.38
N TYR A 169 11.95 -2.12 6.50
CA TYR A 169 12.05 -2.85 7.75
C TYR A 169 10.68 -3.30 8.26
N ALA A 170 9.71 -2.39 8.31
CA ALA A 170 8.37 -2.71 8.79
C ALA A 170 7.73 -3.82 7.95
N MET A 171 7.81 -3.74 6.62
CA MET A 171 7.27 -4.76 5.71
C MET A 171 7.96 -6.11 5.89
N ILE A 172 9.29 -6.15 6.00
CA ILE A 172 10.04 -7.40 6.23
C ILE A 172 9.66 -8.04 7.55
N VAL A 173 9.66 -7.27 8.65
CA VAL A 173 9.47 -7.85 9.97
C VAL A 173 8.01 -8.25 10.21
N ILE A 174 7.04 -7.49 9.69
CA ILE A 174 5.62 -7.91 9.71
C ILE A 174 5.43 -9.14 8.81
N GLY A 175 6.04 -9.17 7.62
CA GLY A 175 5.98 -10.33 6.73
C GLY A 175 6.54 -11.60 7.40
N LEU A 176 7.68 -11.49 8.06
CA LEU A 176 8.30 -12.57 8.82
C LEU A 176 7.38 -13.02 9.97
N MET A 177 6.81 -12.07 10.72
CA MET A 177 5.89 -12.37 11.81
C MET A 177 4.70 -13.20 11.34
N VAL A 178 4.02 -12.80 10.26
CA VAL A 178 2.87 -13.54 9.75
C VAL A 178 3.26 -14.98 9.39
N GLY A 179 4.43 -15.17 8.76
CA GLY A 179 4.91 -16.52 8.43
C GLY A 179 5.28 -17.34 9.66
N LEU A 180 5.82 -16.71 10.71
CA LEU A 180 6.11 -17.39 11.97
C LEU A 180 4.82 -17.79 12.72
N VAL A 181 3.77 -16.99 12.61
CA VAL A 181 2.44 -17.28 13.17
C VAL A 181 1.82 -18.46 12.43
N ASP A 182 1.75 -18.39 11.10
CA ASP A 182 1.11 -19.43 10.28
C ASP A 182 1.85 -20.78 10.36
N THR A 183 3.16 -20.77 10.62
CA THR A 183 3.95 -22.00 10.87
C THR A 183 3.88 -22.52 12.30
N GLY A 184 3.17 -21.82 13.20
CA GLY A 184 3.03 -22.19 14.60
C GLY A 184 4.27 -21.96 15.46
N ILE A 185 5.31 -21.30 14.93
CA ILE A 185 6.54 -20.97 15.66
C ILE A 185 6.27 -19.82 16.64
N LEU A 186 5.50 -18.81 16.21
CA LEU A 186 5.12 -17.68 17.03
C LEU A 186 3.65 -17.82 17.44
N ALA A 187 3.38 -17.78 18.75
CA ALA A 187 2.01 -17.87 19.24
C ALA A 187 1.25 -16.57 18.99
N ASP A 188 -0.02 -16.65 18.56
CA ASP A 188 -0.91 -15.51 18.29
C ASP A 188 -0.96 -14.50 19.43
N ARG A 189 -0.91 -14.99 20.68
CA ARG A 189 -0.96 -14.15 21.88
C ARG A 189 0.27 -13.22 22.03
N ILE A 190 1.42 -13.58 21.45
CA ILE A 190 2.65 -12.77 21.48
C ILE A 190 2.65 -11.71 20.37
N VAL A 191 1.80 -11.84 19.35
CA VAL A 191 1.78 -10.96 18.18
C VAL A 191 1.68 -9.47 18.53
N PRO A 192 0.79 -9.01 19.43
CA PRO A 192 0.72 -7.60 19.80
C PRO A 192 2.03 -7.09 20.42
N ALA A 193 2.64 -7.89 21.28
CA ALA A 193 3.94 -7.60 21.89
C ALA A 193 5.04 -7.49 20.82
N TYR A 194 5.11 -8.47 19.91
CA TYR A 194 6.06 -8.50 18.82
C TYR A 194 5.98 -7.23 17.97
N VAL A 195 4.78 -6.90 17.47
CA VAL A 195 4.56 -5.76 16.57
C VAL A 195 4.96 -4.45 17.25
N MET A 196 4.53 -4.24 18.50
CA MET A 196 4.81 -3.00 19.23
C MET A 196 6.32 -2.79 19.48
N ILE A 197 7.03 -3.86 19.87
CA ILE A 197 8.48 -3.78 20.12
C ILE A 197 9.25 -3.57 18.82
N VAL A 198 8.90 -4.32 17.77
CA VAL A 198 9.57 -4.24 16.47
C VAL A 198 9.40 -2.85 15.86
N ILE A 199 8.18 -2.31 15.84
CA ILE A 199 7.91 -0.98 15.25
C ILE A 199 8.57 0.14 16.07
N ALA A 200 8.84 -0.07 17.36
CA ALA A 200 9.60 0.89 18.17
C ALA A 200 11.07 1.03 17.73
N ILE A 201 11.68 -0.01 17.15
CA ILE A 201 13.10 -0.04 16.79
C ILE A 201 13.47 1.09 15.80
N PRO A 202 12.75 1.32 14.68
CA PRO A 202 12.99 2.44 13.80
C PRO A 202 13.03 3.80 14.51
N PHE A 203 12.13 4.05 15.47
CA PHE A 203 12.10 5.31 16.21
C PHE A 203 13.35 5.48 17.09
N PHE A 204 13.75 4.43 17.81
CA PHE A 204 15.00 4.47 18.58
C PHE A 204 16.22 4.65 17.68
N TYR A 205 16.24 4.03 16.50
CA TYR A 205 17.31 4.23 15.53
C TYR A 205 17.39 5.67 15.03
N VAL A 206 16.24 6.31 14.75
CA VAL A 206 16.18 7.74 14.37
C VAL A 206 16.76 8.62 15.48
N TYR A 207 16.37 8.38 16.73
CA TYR A 207 16.89 9.11 17.89
C TYR A 207 18.41 8.91 18.07
N LEU A 208 18.91 7.68 17.95
CA LEU A 208 20.34 7.38 18.07
C LEU A 208 21.17 8.06 16.97
N ARG A 209 20.59 8.25 15.77
CA ARG A 209 21.27 8.92 14.66
C ARG A 209 21.38 10.43 14.85
N ASN A 210 20.37 11.06 15.45
CA ASN A 210 20.42 12.46 15.82
C ASN A 210 19.82 12.68 17.22
N PRO A 211 20.62 12.58 18.30
CA PRO A 211 20.12 12.71 19.67
C PRO A 211 19.53 14.08 20.01
N LYS A 212 19.71 15.07 19.13
CA LYS A 212 19.06 16.40 19.25
C LYS A 212 17.58 16.35 18.88
N ASP A 213 17.15 15.35 18.12
CA ASP A 213 15.76 15.16 17.72
C ASP A 213 15.08 14.22 18.73
N TRP A 214 14.48 14.77 19.77
CA TRP A 214 13.86 13.99 20.87
C TRP A 214 12.50 13.39 20.51
N TRP A 215 11.87 13.88 19.44
CA TRP A 215 10.53 13.48 19.04
C TRP A 215 10.35 11.95 18.83
N PRO A 216 11.32 11.15 18.31
CA PRO A 216 11.13 9.71 18.11
C PRO A 216 11.09 8.93 19.42
N LEU A 217 11.67 9.48 20.49
CA LEU A 217 11.73 8.80 21.79
C LEU A 217 10.33 8.60 22.39
N ILE A 218 9.40 9.51 22.09
CA ILE A 218 8.01 9.44 22.56
C ILE A 218 7.27 8.25 21.93
N PRO A 219 7.08 8.15 20.60
CA PRO A 219 6.41 7.02 19.99
C PRO A 219 7.19 5.71 20.21
N GLY A 220 8.52 5.72 20.10
CA GLY A 220 9.35 4.54 20.35
C GLY A 220 9.23 4.06 21.81
N GLY A 221 9.28 4.97 22.77
CA GLY A 221 9.11 4.67 24.19
C GLY A 221 7.72 4.14 24.52
N VAL A 222 6.66 4.79 24.03
CA VAL A 222 5.27 4.36 24.25
C VAL A 222 5.04 2.97 23.65
N MET A 223 5.41 2.75 22.38
CA MET A 223 5.27 1.46 21.72
C MET A 223 6.10 0.37 22.43
N GLY A 224 7.35 0.68 22.80
CA GLY A 224 8.22 -0.24 23.53
C GLY A 224 7.62 -0.63 24.89
N LEU A 225 7.13 0.34 25.67
CA LEU A 225 6.50 0.07 26.97
C LEU A 225 5.20 -0.73 26.84
N ILE A 226 4.35 -0.42 25.86
CA ILE A 226 3.12 -1.18 25.58
C ILE A 226 3.47 -2.62 25.18
N GLY A 227 4.44 -2.80 24.28
CA GLY A 227 4.89 -4.12 23.85
C GLY A 227 5.48 -4.96 24.99
N LEU A 228 6.29 -4.35 25.86
CA LEU A 228 6.75 -5.00 27.10
C LEU A 228 5.57 -5.34 28.03
N GLY A 229 4.58 -4.45 28.14
CA GLY A 229 3.36 -4.70 28.88
C GLY A 229 2.62 -5.95 28.38
N PHE A 230 2.49 -6.13 27.07
CA PHE A 230 1.90 -7.34 26.48
C PHE A 230 2.71 -8.60 26.79
N LEU A 231 4.04 -8.56 26.69
CA LEU A 231 4.91 -9.71 27.05
C LEU A 231 4.79 -10.10 28.53
N LEU A 232 4.75 -9.11 29.42
CA LEU A 232 4.61 -9.33 30.85
C LEU A 232 3.20 -9.79 31.24
N SER A 233 2.18 -9.26 30.55
CA SER A 233 0.79 -9.65 30.72
C SER A 233 0.59 -11.11 30.35
N GLU A 234 1.20 -11.60 29.29
CA GLU A 234 1.10 -13.01 28.90
C GLU A 234 1.61 -13.96 29.99
N ARG A 235 2.73 -13.62 30.64
CA ARG A 235 3.24 -14.35 31.82
C ARG A 235 2.34 -14.16 33.05
N SER A 236 1.62 -13.05 33.13
CA SER A 236 0.84 -12.61 34.29
C SER A 236 -0.68 -12.71 34.10
N THR A 237 -1.19 -13.39 33.08
CA THR A 237 -2.64 -13.55 32.85
C THR A 237 -3.33 -14.29 34.01
N ARG A 238 -2.58 -14.93 34.92
CA ARG A 238 -3.08 -15.44 36.20
C ARG A 238 -3.20 -14.39 37.34
N LEU A 239 -2.58 -13.22 37.22
CA LEU A 239 -2.47 -12.22 38.30
C LEU A 239 -3.02 -10.82 37.96
N VAL A 240 -3.00 -10.41 36.68
CA VAL A 240 -3.44 -9.07 36.28
C VAL A 240 -4.95 -8.87 36.49
N ALA A 241 -5.77 -9.86 36.14
CA ALA A 241 -7.21 -9.80 36.39
C ALA A 241 -7.53 -9.72 37.91
N PRO A 242 -6.93 -10.56 38.79
CA PRO A 242 -7.05 -10.41 40.24
C PRO A 242 -6.62 -9.03 40.76
N ILE A 243 -5.49 -8.49 40.30
CA ILE A 243 -4.97 -7.20 40.76
C ILE A 243 -5.92 -6.06 40.37
N LEU A 244 -6.48 -6.07 39.16
CA LEU A 244 -7.46 -5.08 38.72
C LEU A 244 -8.77 -5.19 39.51
N VAL A 245 -9.23 -6.41 39.82
CA VAL A 245 -10.40 -6.64 40.67
C VAL A 245 -10.15 -6.17 42.11
N ILE A 246 -8.98 -6.44 42.67
CA ILE A 246 -8.58 -5.98 44.02
C ILE A 246 -8.49 -4.44 44.05
N ALA A 247 -7.86 -3.82 43.05
CA ALA A 247 -7.77 -2.37 42.96
C ALA A 247 -9.16 -1.71 42.81
N ALA A 248 -10.04 -2.28 41.98
CA ALA A 248 -11.42 -1.83 41.85
C ALA A 248 -12.19 -1.97 43.18
N GLY A 249 -12.03 -3.08 43.90
CA GLY A 249 -12.63 -3.29 45.22
C GLY A 249 -12.16 -2.27 46.25
N ILE A 250 -10.84 -1.99 46.31
CA ILE A 250 -10.27 -0.98 47.22
C ILE A 250 -10.81 0.41 46.90
N ILE A 251 -10.93 0.78 45.62
CA ILE A 251 -11.45 2.08 45.19
C ILE A 251 -12.92 2.26 45.59
N ILE A 252 -13.74 1.22 45.46
CA ILE A 252 -15.17 1.26 45.85
C ILE A 252 -15.30 1.45 47.36
N ILE A 253 -14.52 0.69 48.15
CA ILE A 253 -14.53 0.78 49.62
C ILE A 253 -14.05 2.17 50.08
N ALA A 254 -12.93 2.65 49.53
CA ALA A 254 -12.40 3.97 49.87
C ALA A 254 -13.41 5.10 49.55
N ARG A 255 -14.14 4.99 48.42
CA ARG A 255 -15.19 5.94 48.06
C ARG A 255 -16.41 5.88 48.98
N GLN A 256 -16.73 4.73 49.57
CA GLN A 256 -17.82 4.62 50.56
C GLN A 256 -17.48 5.32 51.88
N PHE A 257 -16.23 5.20 52.35
CA PHE A 257 -15.80 5.86 53.58
C PHE A 257 -15.70 7.38 53.44
N ILE A 258 -15.30 7.89 52.27
CA ILE A 258 -15.20 9.34 52.01
C ILE A 258 -16.59 10.00 51.91
N ARG A 259 -17.64 9.26 51.51
CA ARG A 259 -19.02 9.78 51.40
C ARG A 259 -19.79 9.78 52.74
N SER A 260 -19.29 9.10 53.76
CA SER A 260 -19.95 8.98 55.06
C SER A 260 -19.64 10.15 56.02
N SER A 261 -18.69 11.03 55.70
CA SER A 261 -18.28 12.13 56.59
C SER A 261 -18.90 13.49 56.24
N SER A 262 -19.89 13.54 55.34
CA SER A 262 -20.58 14.78 54.92
C SER A 262 -22.09 14.74 55.16
N GLY A 263 -22.52 14.15 56.28
CA GLY A 263 -23.93 13.97 56.62
C GLY A 263 -24.22 13.91 58.12
N GLY A 264 -23.42 14.60 58.94
CA GLY A 264 -23.66 14.72 60.37
C GLY A 264 -23.11 16.04 60.88
N GLU A 265 -24.05 16.91 61.28
CA GLU A 265 -23.95 18.28 61.81
C GLU A 265 -23.85 19.43 60.78
#